data_AF-I9P6H9-F1
#
_entry.id   AF-I9P6H9-F1
#
_cell.length_a   1.000
_cell.length_b   1.000
_cell.length_c   1.000
_cell.angle_alpha   90.00
_cell.angle_beta   90.00
_cell.angle_gamma   90.00
#
_symmetry.space_group_name_H-M   'P 1'
#
loop_
_entity.id
_entity.type
_entity.pdbx_description
1 polymer ?
#
loop_
_entity_poly.entity_id
_entity_poly.type
_entity_poly.pdbx_seq_one_letter_code
_entity_poly.pdbx_strand_id
1 'polypeptide(L)'
;MQLQQLVSRFILRPLPQQSPQPATGLRQSAVLVPLVYSANQLNILFTRRALTLAHHPGQISFPGGMLEPGESAADAALRETAEEIGISAAHIRLLGALPAHNTLTGFQIQPYLGLMHAGQNYQLSSAEVSEVFEVPLSFFLPPQHRLQLAVPLRGKSRQIHFMPYQDKLIWGATAAIIQQLVTHVS
;
A
#
# COMPACT_ATOMS: atom_id res chain seq x y z
N MET A 1 17.28 1.91 -5.29
CA MET A 1 17.30 0.44 -5.50
C MET A 1 16.79 0.15 -6.90
N GLN A 2 17.49 -0.67 -7.69
CA GLN A 2 17.06 -1.04 -9.04
C GLN A 2 15.97 -2.13 -9.01
N LEU A 3 15.20 -2.27 -10.10
CA LEU A 3 14.12 -3.27 -10.20
C LEU A 3 14.60 -4.70 -9.97
N GLN A 4 15.69 -5.11 -10.63
CA GLN A 4 16.24 -6.47 -10.45
C GLN A 4 16.65 -6.73 -8.99
N GLN A 5 17.24 -5.74 -8.31
CA GLN A 5 17.60 -5.85 -6.90
C GLN A 5 16.36 -6.01 -6.02
N LEU A 6 15.31 -5.24 -6.27
CA LEU A 6 14.04 -5.35 -5.55
C LEU A 6 13.45 -6.75 -5.73
N VAL A 7 13.29 -7.19 -6.98
CA VAL A 7 12.68 -8.49 -7.30
C VAL A 7 13.47 -9.62 -6.68
N SER A 8 14.80 -9.64 -6.82
CA SER A 8 15.65 -10.66 -6.22
C SER A 8 15.51 -10.70 -4.70
N ARG A 9 15.55 -9.54 -4.02
CA ARG A 9 15.41 -9.50 -2.55
C ARG A 9 14.01 -9.90 -2.09
N PHE A 10 12.98 -9.47 -2.81
CA PHE A 10 11.60 -9.77 -2.49
C PHE A 10 11.28 -11.26 -2.61
N ILE A 11 11.78 -11.92 -3.67
CA ILE A 11 11.55 -13.34 -3.94
C ILE A 11 12.43 -14.24 -3.06
N LEU A 12 13.73 -13.92 -2.93
CA LEU A 12 14.70 -14.82 -2.30
C LEU A 12 14.68 -14.73 -0.77
N ARG A 13 14.17 -13.65 -0.20
CA ARG A 13 14.05 -13.51 1.25
C ARG A 13 12.70 -14.07 1.69
N PRO A 14 12.67 -15.09 2.57
CA PRO A 14 11.41 -15.52 3.15
C PRO A 14 10.78 -14.36 3.92
N LEU A 15 9.50 -14.08 3.64
CA LEU A 15 8.75 -13.10 4.41
C LEU A 15 8.66 -13.57 5.86
N PRO A 16 8.71 -12.66 6.84
CA PRO A 16 8.50 -13.02 8.24
C PRO A 16 7.19 -13.79 8.39
N GLN A 17 7.21 -14.96 9.04
CA GLN A 17 6.02 -15.80 9.28
C GLN A 17 4.95 -15.13 10.16
N GLN A 18 5.17 -13.89 10.61
CA GLN A 18 4.21 -13.11 11.39
C GLN A 18 3.15 -12.51 10.46
N SER A 19 2.35 -13.37 9.83
CA SER A 19 0.99 -12.97 9.52
C SER A 19 0.27 -12.86 10.88
N PRO A 20 -0.34 -11.72 11.23
CA PRO A 20 -1.22 -11.72 12.39
C PRO A 20 -2.21 -12.87 12.19
N GLN A 21 -2.39 -13.71 13.22
CA GLN A 21 -3.45 -14.73 13.19
C GLN A 21 -4.73 -14.04 12.72
N PRO A 22 -5.55 -14.68 11.85
CA PRO A 22 -6.81 -14.11 11.43
C PRO A 22 -7.58 -13.73 12.68
N ALA A 23 -7.61 -12.43 12.97
CA ALA A 23 -8.22 -11.93 14.17
C ALA A 23 -9.73 -12.03 13.92
N THR A 24 -10.39 -12.82 14.74
CA THR A 24 -11.83 -13.03 14.63
C THR A 24 -12.54 -11.67 14.68
N GLY A 25 -13.38 -11.40 13.69
CA GLY A 25 -14.16 -10.16 13.59
C GLY A 25 -13.51 -9.00 12.82
N LEU A 26 -12.33 -9.16 12.21
CA LEU A 26 -11.80 -8.14 11.28
C LEU A 26 -12.41 -8.28 9.88
N ARG A 27 -12.79 -7.13 9.30
CA ARG A 27 -13.20 -7.04 7.89
C ARG A 27 -11.99 -7.26 7.00
N GLN A 28 -12.11 -8.16 6.02
CA GLN A 28 -11.02 -8.47 5.10
C GLN A 28 -10.95 -7.40 4.00
N SER A 29 -9.74 -6.96 3.70
CA SER A 29 -9.45 -5.98 2.65
C SER A 29 -8.13 -6.31 1.97
N ALA A 30 -7.94 -5.85 0.75
CA ALA A 30 -6.70 -6.01 0.03
C ALA A 30 -6.30 -4.71 -0.67
N VAL A 31 -5.01 -4.48 -0.78
CA VAL A 31 -4.46 -3.30 -1.45
C VAL A 31 -3.36 -3.69 -2.42
N LEU A 32 -3.24 -2.94 -3.51
CA LEU A 32 -2.10 -3.01 -4.41
C LEU A 32 -1.07 -1.97 -4.00
N VAL A 33 0.16 -2.38 -3.74
CA VAL A 33 1.35 -1.52 -3.62
C VAL A 33 1.94 -1.41 -5.03
N PRO A 34 1.62 -0.35 -5.81
CA PRO A 34 1.94 -0.30 -7.23
C PRO A 34 3.33 0.30 -7.40
N LEU A 35 4.24 -0.50 -7.94
CA LEU A 35 5.58 -0.11 -8.34
C LEU A 35 5.56 0.33 -9.80
N VAL A 36 5.66 1.64 -10.01
CA VAL A 36 5.77 2.24 -11.34
C VAL A 36 7.24 2.28 -11.74
N TYR A 37 7.56 1.60 -12.84
CA TYR A 37 8.91 1.55 -13.38
C TYR A 37 9.06 2.46 -14.61
N SER A 38 10.00 3.40 -14.53
CA SER A 38 10.35 4.31 -15.62
C SER A 38 11.83 4.68 -15.56
N ALA A 39 12.51 4.71 -16.70
CA ALA A 39 13.89 5.21 -16.82
C ALA A 39 14.85 4.69 -15.72
N ASN A 40 14.83 3.39 -15.43
CA ASN A 40 15.61 2.74 -14.36
C ASN A 40 15.31 3.17 -12.92
N GLN A 41 14.23 3.90 -12.69
CA GLN A 41 13.72 4.28 -11.38
C GLN A 41 12.42 3.54 -11.05
N LEU A 42 12.26 3.21 -9.77
CA LEU A 42 11.02 2.71 -9.21
C LEU A 42 10.38 3.79 -8.37
N ASN A 43 9.11 4.07 -8.65
CA ASN A 43 8.24 4.87 -7.80
C ASN A 43 7.15 3.99 -7.22
N ILE A 44 6.61 4.40 -6.08
CA ILE A 44 5.38 3.84 -5.51
C ILE A 44 4.26 4.82 -5.83
N LEU A 45 3.18 4.31 -6.42
CA LEU A 45 1.96 5.08 -6.68
C LEU A 45 1.04 5.07 -5.46
N PHE A 46 0.43 6.22 -5.19
CA PHE A 46 -0.54 6.43 -4.12
C PHE A 46 -1.79 7.10 -4.66
N THR A 47 -2.91 6.88 -3.96
CA THR A 47 -4.16 7.60 -4.13
C THR A 47 -4.38 8.53 -2.94
N ARG A 48 -5.03 9.67 -3.18
CA ARG A 48 -5.63 10.49 -2.12
C ARG A 48 -7.13 10.30 -2.16
N ARG A 49 -7.69 9.80 -1.06
CA ARG A 49 -9.14 9.61 -0.90
C ARG A 49 -9.88 10.93 -1.06
N ALA A 50 -10.97 10.92 -1.81
CA ALA A 50 -11.85 12.07 -1.98
C ALA A 50 -12.34 12.59 -0.62
N LEU A 51 -12.47 13.92 -0.51
CA LEU A 51 -12.88 14.58 0.74
C LEU A 51 -14.35 14.30 1.10
N THR A 52 -15.15 13.86 0.13
CA THR A 52 -16.57 13.53 0.27
C THR A 52 -16.82 12.17 0.92
N LEU A 53 -15.80 11.33 1.07
CA LEU A 53 -15.95 9.99 1.62
C LEU A 53 -16.24 10.02 3.13
N ALA A 54 -17.18 9.18 3.57
CA ALA A 54 -17.54 9.04 4.98
C ALA A 54 -16.39 8.51 5.85
N HIS A 55 -15.46 7.76 5.25
CA HIS A 55 -14.32 7.16 5.94
C HIS A 55 -13.00 7.63 5.34
N HIS A 56 -12.13 8.12 6.23
CA HIS A 56 -10.77 8.54 5.92
C HIS A 56 -10.66 9.60 4.80
N PRO A 57 -11.48 10.66 4.80
CA PRO A 57 -11.44 11.68 3.75
C PRO A 57 -10.05 12.34 3.69
N GLY A 58 -9.52 12.51 2.48
CA GLY A 58 -8.24 13.17 2.22
C GLY A 58 -6.99 12.37 2.63
N GLN A 59 -7.14 11.18 3.21
CA GLN A 59 -6.00 10.34 3.58
C GLN A 59 -5.32 9.75 2.34
N ILE A 60 -4.02 9.52 2.47
CA ILE A 60 -3.20 8.88 1.44
C ILE A 60 -3.20 7.36 1.67
N SER A 61 -3.55 6.64 0.62
CA SER A 61 -3.66 5.19 0.62
C SER A 61 -3.05 4.57 -0.63
N PHE A 62 -2.92 3.26 -0.57
CA PHE A 62 -2.83 2.44 -1.76
C PHE A 62 -4.22 2.24 -2.36
N PRO A 63 -4.33 2.02 -3.69
CA PRO A 63 -5.58 1.57 -4.26
C PRO A 63 -5.94 0.18 -3.70
N GLY A 64 -7.22 -0.01 -3.38
CA GLY A 64 -7.70 -1.22 -2.74
C GLY A 64 -8.91 -1.01 -1.85
N GLY A 65 -9.55 -2.11 -1.49
CA GLY A 65 -10.81 -2.08 -0.77
C GLY A 65 -11.16 -3.41 -0.13
N MET A 66 -12.45 -3.59 0.16
CA MET A 66 -12.96 -4.77 0.82
C MET A 66 -13.03 -5.95 -0.16
N LEU A 67 -12.87 -7.17 0.37
CA LEU A 67 -13.12 -8.38 -0.42
C LEU A 67 -14.63 -8.57 -0.62
N GLU A 68 -15.01 -8.95 -1.84
CA GLU A 68 -16.35 -9.44 -2.13
C GLU A 68 -16.52 -10.93 -1.76
N PRO A 69 -17.78 -11.41 -1.57
CA PRO A 69 -18.02 -12.81 -1.26
C PRO A 69 -17.45 -13.77 -2.33
N GLY A 70 -16.53 -14.65 -1.91
CA GLY A 70 -15.89 -15.63 -2.80
C GLY A 70 -14.69 -15.09 -3.59
N GLU A 71 -14.35 -13.81 -3.43
CA GLU A 71 -13.22 -13.16 -4.11
C GLU A 71 -11.89 -13.49 -3.41
N SER A 72 -10.82 -13.67 -4.19
CA SER A 72 -9.48 -13.77 -3.63
C SER A 72 -8.95 -12.38 -3.27
N ALA A 73 -8.06 -12.28 -2.28
CA ALA A 73 -7.46 -10.99 -1.91
C ALA A 73 -6.67 -10.34 -3.07
N ALA A 74 -6.08 -11.15 -3.96
CA ALA A 74 -5.38 -10.65 -5.13
C ALA A 74 -6.36 -10.03 -6.14
N ASP A 75 -7.48 -10.71 -6.40
CA ASP A 75 -8.52 -10.22 -7.31
C ASP A 75 -9.15 -8.94 -6.78
N ALA A 76 -9.43 -8.87 -5.48
CA ALA A 76 -9.94 -7.66 -4.82
C ALA A 76 -8.99 -6.46 -5.02
N ALA A 77 -7.69 -6.64 -4.77
CA ALA A 77 -6.72 -5.57 -4.97
C ALA A 77 -6.66 -5.07 -6.43
N LEU A 78 -6.79 -5.99 -7.40
CA LEU A 78 -6.77 -5.65 -8.83
C LEU A 78 -8.07 -4.99 -9.30
N ARG A 79 -9.23 -5.50 -8.87
CA ARG A 79 -10.56 -4.93 -9.15
C ARG A 79 -10.64 -3.50 -8.63
N GLU A 80 -10.34 -3.30 -7.36
CA GLU A 80 -10.38 -1.98 -6.71
C GLU A 80 -9.39 -1.00 -7.36
N THR A 81 -8.20 -1.48 -7.78
CA THR A 81 -7.27 -0.64 -8.55
C THR A 81 -7.85 -0.22 -9.90
N ALA A 82 -8.57 -1.11 -10.58
CA ALA A 82 -9.25 -0.78 -11.84
C ALA A 82 -10.40 0.22 -11.61
N GLU A 83 -11.18 0.05 -10.55
CA GLU A 83 -12.31 0.92 -10.19
C GLU A 83 -11.84 2.32 -9.76
N GLU A 84 -10.83 2.41 -8.90
CA GLU A 84 -10.35 3.67 -8.33
C GLU A 84 -9.56 4.52 -9.33
N ILE A 85 -8.67 3.90 -10.12
CA ILE A 85 -7.69 4.61 -10.96
C ILE A 85 -7.66 4.16 -12.43
N GLY A 86 -8.55 3.26 -12.85
CA GLY A 86 -8.71 2.87 -14.26
C GLY A 86 -7.65 1.91 -14.79
N ILE A 87 -6.79 1.35 -13.93
CA ILE A 87 -5.70 0.48 -14.38
C ILE A 87 -6.16 -0.98 -14.38
N SER A 88 -6.31 -1.53 -15.59
CA SER A 88 -6.61 -2.95 -15.78
C SER A 88 -5.50 -3.87 -15.23
N ALA A 89 -5.91 -5.01 -14.68
CA ALA A 89 -5.01 -6.08 -14.24
C ALA A 89 -4.01 -6.54 -15.31
N ALA A 90 -4.35 -6.42 -16.61
CA ALA A 90 -3.44 -6.76 -17.71
C ALA A 90 -2.15 -5.91 -17.73
N HIS A 91 -2.17 -4.71 -17.13
CA HIS A 91 -1.01 -3.83 -17.02
C HIS A 91 -0.22 -4.02 -15.72
N ILE A 92 -0.64 -4.96 -14.87
CA ILE A 92 -0.06 -5.18 -13.55
C ILE A 92 0.49 -6.59 -13.47
N ARG A 93 1.79 -6.70 -13.25
CA ARG A 93 2.43 -7.96 -12.89
C ARG A 93 2.54 -8.06 -11.37
N LEU A 94 1.75 -8.93 -10.75
CA LEU A 94 1.91 -9.24 -9.33
C LEU A 94 3.25 -9.93 -9.07
N LEU A 95 4.03 -9.39 -8.13
CA LEU A 95 5.31 -9.95 -7.68
C LEU A 95 5.13 -10.87 -6.47
N GLY A 96 4.09 -10.62 -5.66
CA GLY A 96 3.73 -11.40 -4.49
C GLY A 96 3.09 -10.54 -3.41
N ALA A 97 2.82 -11.14 -2.26
CA ALA A 97 2.14 -10.51 -1.14
C ALA A 97 3.10 -10.15 0.00
N LEU A 98 2.85 -9.07 0.71
CA LEU A 98 3.47 -8.78 2.02
C LEU A 98 2.65 -9.45 3.14
N PRO A 99 3.17 -9.59 4.37
CA PRO A 99 2.36 -10.04 5.50
C PRO A 99 1.15 -9.13 5.72
N ALA A 100 0.01 -9.71 6.11
CA ALA A 100 -1.19 -8.94 6.37
C ALA A 100 -0.99 -7.91 7.49
N HIS A 101 -1.67 -6.77 7.38
CA HIS A 101 -1.62 -5.67 8.35
C HIS A 101 -3.00 -5.45 9.00
N ASN A 102 -3.07 -5.60 10.32
CA ASN A 102 -4.29 -5.29 11.08
C ASN A 102 -4.34 -3.80 11.43
N THR A 103 -5.38 -3.14 10.97
CA THR A 103 -5.63 -1.72 11.24
C THR A 103 -6.32 -1.51 12.58
N LEU A 104 -6.26 -0.28 13.08
CA LEU A 104 -7.00 0.15 14.27
C LEU A 104 -8.50 0.34 14.02
N THR A 105 -8.91 0.36 12.76
CA THR A 105 -10.30 0.60 12.30
C THR A 105 -11.07 -0.69 12.01
N GLY A 106 -10.50 -1.85 12.35
CA GLY A 106 -11.19 -3.14 12.26
C GLY A 106 -11.05 -3.85 10.91
N PHE A 107 -10.00 -3.53 10.15
CA PHE A 107 -9.66 -4.21 8.90
C PHE A 107 -8.36 -5.02 9.02
N GLN A 108 -8.32 -6.16 8.34
CA GLN A 108 -7.10 -6.88 8.00
C GLN A 108 -6.81 -6.62 6.52
N ILE A 109 -5.70 -5.93 6.25
CA ILE A 109 -5.28 -5.56 4.90
C ILE A 109 -4.27 -6.58 4.41
N GLN A 110 -4.52 -7.20 3.26
CA GLN A 110 -3.57 -8.02 2.54
C GLN A 110 -2.88 -7.20 1.42
N PRO A 111 -1.60 -6.81 1.56
CA PRO A 111 -0.93 -6.00 0.54
C PRO A 111 -0.28 -6.88 -0.53
N TYR A 112 -0.47 -6.52 -1.80
CA TYR A 112 0.19 -7.15 -2.94
C TYR A 112 1.12 -6.17 -3.64
N LEU A 113 2.36 -6.57 -3.92
CA LEU A 113 3.25 -5.80 -4.76
C LEU A 113 2.91 -6.05 -6.24
N GLY A 114 2.57 -4.98 -6.96
CA GLY A 114 2.33 -5.01 -8.40
C GLY A 114 3.33 -4.16 -9.16
N LEU A 115 3.95 -4.69 -10.20
CA LEU A 115 4.82 -3.95 -11.10
C LEU A 115 4.01 -3.47 -12.31
N MET A 116 4.16 -2.19 -12.66
CA MET A 116 3.57 -1.58 -13.85
C MET A 116 4.57 -0.63 -14.52
N HIS A 117 4.40 -0.40 -15.82
CA HIS A 117 5.20 0.57 -16.56
C HIS A 117 4.57 1.97 -16.47
N ALA A 118 5.41 3.01 -16.40
CA ALA A 118 4.94 4.39 -16.47
C ALA A 118 4.24 4.71 -17.81
N GLY A 119 3.55 5.85 -17.83
CA GLY A 119 2.80 6.31 -19.01
C GLY A 119 1.40 5.70 -19.13
N GLN A 120 0.87 5.12 -18.05
CA GLN A 120 -0.54 4.74 -18.01
C GLN A 120 -1.42 5.98 -17.93
N ASN A 121 -2.57 5.93 -18.60
CA ASN A 121 -3.61 6.94 -18.46
C ASN A 121 -4.49 6.57 -17.26
N TYR A 122 -4.35 7.29 -16.15
CA TYR A 122 -5.21 7.10 -14.99
C TYR A 122 -6.60 7.67 -15.26
N GLN A 123 -7.63 6.86 -15.03
CA GLN A 123 -9.03 7.29 -15.04
C GLN A 123 -9.54 7.24 -13.61
N LEU A 124 -9.49 8.38 -12.92
CA LEU A 124 -9.82 8.44 -11.50
C LEU A 124 -11.34 8.38 -11.31
N SER A 125 -11.79 7.50 -10.41
CA SER A 125 -13.15 7.60 -9.86
C SER A 125 -13.20 8.82 -8.95
N SER A 126 -13.72 9.94 -9.45
CA SER A 126 -13.77 11.21 -8.69
C SER A 126 -14.60 11.13 -7.40
N ALA A 127 -15.47 10.12 -7.28
CA ALA A 127 -16.23 9.84 -6.07
C ALA A 127 -15.34 9.31 -4.93
N GLU A 128 -14.21 8.68 -5.26
CA GLU A 128 -13.37 7.94 -4.31
C GLU A 128 -11.94 8.46 -4.25
N VAL A 129 -11.39 8.93 -5.38
CA VAL A 129 -10.01 9.39 -5.53
C VAL A 129 -9.98 10.81 -6.06
N SER A 130 -9.30 11.67 -5.32
CA SER A 130 -9.10 13.08 -5.67
C SER A 130 -7.75 13.36 -6.34
N GLU A 131 -6.75 12.51 -6.11
CA GLU A 131 -5.39 12.70 -6.61
C GLU A 131 -4.70 11.34 -6.73
N VAL A 132 -3.87 11.19 -7.76
CA VAL A 132 -2.86 10.13 -7.86
C VAL A 132 -1.50 10.79 -7.95
N PHE A 133 -0.53 10.26 -7.21
CA PHE A 133 0.83 10.75 -7.24
C PHE A 133 1.82 9.62 -6.97
N GLU A 134 3.07 9.84 -7.36
CA GLU A 134 4.15 8.89 -7.24
C GLU A 134 5.22 9.40 -6.28
N VAL A 135 5.80 8.50 -5.48
CA VAL A 135 6.97 8.80 -4.65
C VAL A 135 8.10 7.85 -5.01
N PRO A 136 9.33 8.33 -5.28
CA PRO A 136 10.45 7.45 -5.55
C PRO A 136 10.63 6.43 -4.41
N LEU A 137 10.74 5.14 -4.72
CA LEU A 137 10.97 4.11 -3.71
C LEU A 137 12.24 4.40 -2.90
N SER A 138 13.25 4.99 -3.54
CA SER A 138 14.48 5.44 -2.90
C SER A 138 14.26 6.44 -1.77
N PHE A 139 13.16 7.21 -1.79
CA PHE A 139 12.79 8.12 -0.71
C PHE A 139 12.55 7.37 0.61
N PHE A 140 11.97 6.17 0.57
CA PHE A 140 11.63 5.43 1.79
C PHE A 140 12.78 4.58 2.34
N LEU A 141 13.89 4.42 1.61
CA LEU A 141 15.02 3.58 2.03
C LEU A 141 15.80 4.18 3.22
N PRO A 142 16.14 5.49 3.23
CA PRO A 142 16.79 6.13 4.37
C PRO A 142 15.89 6.12 5.63
N PRO A 143 16.40 5.70 6.80
CA PRO A 143 15.63 5.68 8.05
C PRO A 143 15.07 7.05 8.46
N GLN A 144 15.75 8.15 8.11
CA GLN A 144 15.35 9.51 8.48
C GLN A 144 13.99 9.96 7.91
N HIS A 145 13.51 9.34 6.83
CA HIS A 145 12.19 9.62 6.26
C HIS A 145 11.08 8.73 6.85
N ARG A 146 11.41 7.87 7.83
CA ARG A 146 10.50 6.93 8.48
C ARG A 146 10.41 7.24 9.96
N LEU A 147 9.48 8.11 10.30
CA LEU A 147 9.21 8.49 11.69
C LEU A 147 8.27 7.48 12.34
N GLN A 148 8.46 7.27 13.64
CA GLN A 148 7.61 6.39 14.44
C GLN A 148 7.29 7.09 15.77
N LEU A 149 6.00 7.16 16.11
CA LEU A 149 5.55 7.75 17.37
C LEU A 149 4.72 6.73 18.14
N ALA A 150 5.02 6.62 19.43
CA ALA A 150 4.24 5.86 20.38
C ALA A 150 2.99 6.67 20.77
N VAL A 151 1.81 6.18 20.37
CA VAL A 151 0.52 6.80 20.69
C VAL A 151 -0.20 5.94 21.74
N PRO A 152 -0.61 6.52 22.88
CA PRO A 152 -1.42 5.80 23.85
C PRO A 152 -2.82 5.57 23.27
N LEU A 153 -3.20 4.30 23.13
CA LEU A 153 -4.50 3.91 22.58
C LEU A 153 -5.10 2.76 23.41
N ARG A 154 -6.28 2.99 24.00
CA ARG A 154 -7.00 2.00 24.82
C ARG A 154 -6.12 1.37 25.91
N GLY A 155 -5.31 2.19 26.58
CA GLY A 155 -4.40 1.75 27.66
C GLY A 155 -3.15 0.99 27.20
N LYS A 156 -2.91 0.87 25.88
CA LYS A 156 -1.69 0.27 25.32
C LYS A 156 -0.95 1.29 24.46
N SER A 157 0.37 1.28 24.52
CA SER A 157 1.18 2.05 23.58
C SER A 157 1.18 1.36 22.21
N ARG A 158 0.80 2.09 21.16
CA ARG A 158 0.82 1.63 19.77
C ARG A 158 1.77 2.50 18.97
N GLN A 159 2.64 1.87 18.21
CA GLN A 159 3.54 2.59 17.32
C GLN A 159 2.83 2.93 16.02
N ILE A 160 2.78 4.22 15.68
CA ILE A 160 2.25 4.73 14.42
C ILE A 160 3.40 5.23 13.55
N HIS A 161 3.38 4.86 12.27
CA HIS A 161 4.39 5.26 11.29
C HIS A 161 3.96 6.50 10.53
N PHE A 162 4.93 7.39 10.26
CA PHE A 162 4.75 8.61 9.48
C PHE A 162 5.91 8.78 8.50
N MET A 163 5.60 9.15 7.27
CA MET A 163 6.54 9.39 6.18
C MET A 163 6.12 10.66 5.43
N PRO A 164 6.46 11.86 5.95
CA PRO A 164 6.17 13.13 5.27
C PRO A 164 6.94 13.22 3.95
N TYR A 165 6.27 13.61 2.88
CA TYR A 165 6.86 13.81 1.56
C TYR A 165 6.26 15.07 0.93
N GLN A 166 7.07 16.12 0.77
CA GLN A 166 6.58 17.43 0.30
C GLN A 166 5.41 17.92 1.16
N ASP A 167 4.26 18.26 0.55
CA ASP A 167 3.01 18.67 1.17
C ASP A 167 2.13 17.48 1.64
N LYS A 168 2.63 16.25 1.52
CA LYS A 168 1.86 15.02 1.71
C LYS A 168 2.33 14.26 2.94
N LEU A 169 1.38 13.80 3.75
CA LEU A 169 1.65 12.97 4.92
C LEU A 169 1.18 11.54 4.67
N ILE A 170 2.12 10.62 4.43
CA ILE A 170 1.84 9.19 4.37
C ILE A 170 1.95 8.65 5.79
N TRP A 171 0.88 8.06 6.34
CA TRP A 171 0.86 7.64 7.74
C TRP A 171 -0.02 6.42 7.98
N GLY A 172 -0.01 5.91 9.21
CA GLY A 172 -0.90 4.84 9.64
C GLY A 172 -0.61 3.52 8.91
N ALA A 173 -1.66 2.86 8.43
CA ALA A 173 -1.55 1.55 7.76
C ALA A 173 -0.70 1.63 6.48
N THR A 174 -0.88 2.68 5.67
CA THR A 174 -0.09 2.91 4.45
C THR A 174 1.40 2.97 4.76
N ALA A 175 1.80 3.82 5.73
CA ALA A 175 3.20 3.93 6.13
C ALA A 175 3.73 2.64 6.79
N ALA A 176 2.91 1.90 7.53
CA ALA A 176 3.30 0.61 8.12
C ALA A 176 3.59 -0.44 7.04
N ILE A 177 2.77 -0.51 5.98
CA ILE A 177 3.00 -1.40 4.83
C ILE A 177 4.29 -1.01 4.09
N ILE A 178 4.56 0.28 3.90
CA ILE A 178 5.84 0.74 3.33
C ILE A 178 7.02 0.33 4.22
N GLN A 179 6.89 0.48 5.54
CA GLN A 179 7.92 0.05 6.49
C GLN A 179 8.20 -1.45 6.36
N GLN A 180 7.17 -2.28 6.22
CA GLN A 180 7.32 -3.72 5.98
C GLN A 180 8.06 -3.97 4.66
N LEU A 181 7.62 -3.35 3.56
CA LEU A 181 8.26 -3.48 2.26
C LEU A 181 9.75 -3.13 2.35
N VAL A 182 10.07 -1.94 2.85
CA VAL A 182 11.45 -1.46 2.89
C VAL A 182 12.30 -2.33 3.79
N THR A 183 11.81 -2.77 4.95
CA THR A 183 12.54 -3.69 5.83
C THR A 183 12.83 -5.02 5.14
N HIS A 184 11.88 -5.52 4.35
CA HIS A 184 12.03 -6.78 3.62
C HIS A 184 13.06 -6.70 2.51
N VAL A 185 13.07 -5.61 1.75
CA VAL A 185 13.95 -5.42 0.57
C VAL A 185 15.24 -4.67 0.87
N SER A 186 15.48 -4.26 2.11
CA SER A 186 16.74 -3.65 2.56
C SER A 186 17.81 -4.71 2.80
#